data_AF-A0A5E4R7W7-F1
#
_entry.id   AF-A0A5E4R7W7-F1
#
_cell.length_a   1.000
_cell.length_b   1.000
_cell.length_c   1.000
_cell.angle_alpha   90.00
_cell.angle_beta   90.00
_cell.angle_gamma   90.00
#
_symmetry.space_group_name_H-M   'P 1'
#
loop_
_entity.id
_entity.type
_entity.pdbx_description
1 polymer ?
#
loop_
_entity_poly.entity_id
_entity_poly.type
_entity_poly.pdbx_seq_one_letter_code
_entity_poly.pdbx_strand_id
1 'polypeptide(L)'
;MKSIAVHDFPDVILPNKIEMPPLMKKFIVKDHEKKGLEIIQDFVLPIKYSYSPNRVKRVAVGDEKPTVEFTMGLGKPVSPSLYEGVQLEDEICR
;
A
#
# COMPACT_ATOMS: atom_id res chain seq x y z
N MET A 1 -28.01 19.45 28.22
CA MET A 1 -27.08 18.32 28.11
C MET A 1 -26.98 17.93 26.63
N LYS A 2 -25.82 18.11 25.98
CA LYS A 2 -25.60 17.66 24.59
C LYS A 2 -25.29 16.17 24.62
N SER A 3 -26.00 15.39 23.81
CA SER A 3 -25.76 13.97 23.59
C SER A 3 -24.33 13.74 23.10
N ILE A 4 -23.56 12.91 23.80
CA ILE A 4 -22.25 12.43 23.36
C ILE A 4 -22.52 11.49 22.19
N ALA A 5 -22.23 11.92 20.96
CA ALA A 5 -22.30 11.05 19.80
C ALA A 5 -21.23 9.97 19.95
N VAL A 6 -21.66 8.73 20.17
CA VAL A 6 -20.76 7.56 20.18
C VAL A 6 -20.38 7.30 18.74
N HIS A 7 -19.11 7.55 18.40
CA HIS A 7 -18.57 7.27 17.08
C HIS A 7 -18.21 5.78 17.00
N ASP A 8 -19.07 5.01 16.35
CA ASP A 8 -18.83 3.59 16.02
C ASP A 8 -18.24 3.51 14.60
N PHE A 9 -16.91 3.64 14.50
CA PHE A 9 -16.20 3.43 13.24
C PHE A 9 -15.66 2.00 13.18
N PRO A 10 -15.73 1.32 12.04
CA PRO A 10 -15.19 -0.02 11.91
C PRO A 10 -13.68 -0.03 12.13
N ASP A 11 -13.19 -1.08 12.79
CA ASP A 11 -11.77 -1.29 13.01
C ASP A 11 -11.00 -1.34 11.69
N VAL A 12 -9.96 -0.51 11.59
CA VAL A 12 -9.10 -0.44 10.41
C VAL A 12 -7.80 -1.19 10.67
N ILE A 13 -7.59 -2.26 9.90
CA ILE A 13 -6.38 -3.08 9.93
C ILE A 13 -5.48 -2.69 8.75
N LEU A 14 -4.28 -2.23 9.07
CA LEU A 14 -3.26 -1.85 8.09
C LEU A 14 -2.46 -3.06 7.63
N PRO A 15 -1.97 -3.09 6.37
CA PRO A 15 -1.17 -4.19 5.86
C PRO A 15 0.18 -4.30 6.60
N ASN A 16 0.78 -5.49 6.64
CA ASN A 16 2.15 -5.67 7.16
C ASN A 16 3.20 -5.75 6.05
N LYS A 17 2.76 -5.95 4.80
CA LYS A 17 3.56 -6.04 3.58
C LYS A 17 2.90 -5.23 2.47
N ILE A 18 3.70 -4.66 1.58
CA ILE A 18 3.26 -4.03 0.33
C ILE A 18 3.99 -4.64 -0.86
N GLU A 19 3.46 -4.43 -2.05
CA GLU A 19 4.20 -4.67 -3.28
C GLU A 19 5.40 -3.72 -3.40
N MET A 20 6.47 -4.18 -4.07
CA MET A 20 7.61 -3.32 -4.37
C MET A 20 7.24 -2.20 -5.34
N PRO A 21 7.81 -1.00 -5.16
CA PRO A 21 7.65 0.08 -6.13
C PRO A 21 8.05 -0.35 -7.55
N PRO A 22 7.32 0.07 -8.60
CA PRO A 22 7.51 -0.42 -9.97
C PRO A 22 8.93 -0.20 -10.50
N LEU A 23 9.52 0.95 -10.19
CA LEU A 23 10.89 1.28 -10.60
C LEU A 23 11.91 0.34 -9.93
N MET A 24 11.73 0.07 -8.64
CA MET A 24 12.64 -0.79 -7.88
C MET A 24 12.55 -2.25 -8.34
N LYS A 25 11.33 -2.73 -8.61
CA LYS A 25 11.09 -4.04 -9.23
C LYS A 25 11.86 -4.20 -10.54
N LYS A 26 11.80 -3.19 -11.43
CA LYS A 26 12.54 -3.19 -12.71
C LYS A 26 14.06 -3.29 -12.52
N PHE A 27 14.61 -2.60 -11.51
CA PHE A 27 16.04 -2.67 -11.23
C PHE A 27 16.48 -4.05 -10.72
N ILE A 28 15.70 -4.66 -9.82
CA ILE A 28 16.02 -5.97 -9.24
C ILE A 28 15.97 -7.05 -10.32
N VAL A 29 14.92 -7.05 -11.16
CA VAL A 29 14.79 -8.00 -12.28
C VAL A 29 16.02 -7.92 -13.20
N LYS A 30 16.41 -6.71 -13.62
CA LYS A 30 17.58 -6.52 -14.49
C LYS A 30 18.88 -6.98 -13.85
N ASP A 31 19.06 -6.76 -12.54
CA ASP A 31 20.26 -7.19 -11.83
C ASP A 31 20.32 -8.72 -11.69
N HIS A 32 19.18 -9.37 -11.43
CA HIS A 32 19.07 -10.83 -11.36
C HIS A 32 19.35 -11.48 -12.72
N GLU A 33 18.75 -10.96 -13.80
CA GLU A 33 19.00 -11.42 -15.17
C GLU A 33 20.49 -11.34 -15.52
N LYS A 34 21.15 -10.23 -15.18
CA LYS A 34 22.59 -10.04 -15.43
C LYS A 34 23.46 -11.03 -14.65
N LYS A 35 23.02 -11.44 -13.46
CA LYS A 35 23.73 -12.38 -12.58
C LYS A 35 23.38 -13.84 -12.84
N GLY A 36 22.42 -14.12 -13.73
CA GLY A 36 21.91 -15.47 -13.98
C GLY A 36 21.17 -16.08 -12.79
N LEU A 37 20.61 -15.23 -11.92
CA LEU A 37 19.82 -15.66 -10.77
C LEU A 37 18.35 -15.82 -11.16
N GLU A 38 17.65 -16.76 -10.52
CA GLU A 38 16.21 -16.89 -10.70
C GLU A 38 15.49 -15.60 -10.29
N ILE A 39 14.47 -15.25 -11.07
CA ILE A 39 13.65 -14.07 -10.84
C ILE A 39 12.71 -14.38 -9.67
N ILE A 40 12.85 -13.64 -8.58
CA ILE A 40 11.94 -13.71 -7.43
C ILE A 40 10.54 -13.37 -7.92
N GLN A 41 9.54 -14.24 -7.69
CA GLN A 41 8.18 -14.02 -8.18
C GLN A 41 7.41 -13.03 -7.30
N ASP A 42 7.64 -13.08 -5.98
CA ASP A 42 6.94 -12.24 -5.00
C ASP A 42 7.79 -11.05 -4.57
N PHE A 43 7.68 -9.95 -5.31
CA PHE A 43 8.31 -8.68 -4.96
C PHE A 43 7.51 -7.94 -3.90
N VAL A 44 7.54 -8.44 -2.66
CA VAL A 44 6.87 -7.83 -1.51
C VAL A 44 7.88 -7.27 -0.50
N LEU A 45 7.52 -6.16 0.15
CA LEU A 45 8.32 -5.47 1.16
C LEU A 45 7.58 -5.41 2.49
N PRO A 46 8.26 -5.70 3.63
CA PRO A 46 7.68 -5.47 4.94
C PRO A 46 7.55 -3.97 5.23
N ILE A 47 6.40 -3.55 5.75
CA ILE A 47 6.14 -2.15 6.09
C ILE A 47 6.55 -1.88 7.52
N LYS A 48 7.30 -0.80 7.74
CA LYS A 48 7.55 -0.25 9.09
C LYS A 48 6.72 1.00 9.29
N TYR A 49 5.90 0.99 10.34
CA TYR A 49 5.06 2.10 10.71
C TYR A 49 5.66 2.90 11.88
N SER A 50 5.57 4.23 11.84
CA SER A 50 6.04 5.12 12.92
C SER A 50 5.08 5.13 14.13
N TYR A 51 5.47 4.53 15.25
CA TYR A 51 4.61 4.44 16.42
C TYR A 51 4.19 5.83 16.94
N SER A 52 2.90 6.02 17.19
CA SER A 52 2.34 7.22 17.81
C SER A 52 1.29 6.79 18.84
N PRO A 53 1.27 7.40 20.05
CA PRO A 53 0.31 7.04 21.10
C PRO A 53 -1.15 7.28 20.70
N ASN A 54 -1.41 8.20 19.76
CA ASN A 54 -2.76 8.51 19.27
C ASN A 54 -3.18 7.64 18.07
N ARG A 55 -2.44 6.59 17.76
CA ARG A 55 -2.76 5.72 16.63
C ARG A 55 -3.97 4.84 16.98
N VAL A 56 -5.05 5.06 16.25
CA VAL A 56 -6.30 4.28 16.35
C VAL A 56 -6.31 3.01 15.48
N LYS A 57 -5.40 2.90 14.51
CA LYS A 57 -5.35 1.79 13.54
C LYS A 57 -4.28 0.77 13.93
N ARG A 58 -4.62 -0.52 13.93
CA ARG A 58 -3.66 -1.60 14.18
C ARG A 58 -3.08 -2.16 12.86
N VAL A 59 -1.95 -2.84 12.96
CA VAL A 59 -1.29 -3.51 11.82
C VAL A 59 -1.66 -4.99 11.85
N ALA A 60 -1.82 -5.60 10.67
CA ALA A 60 -2.10 -7.03 10.51
C ALA A 60 -0.98 -7.89 11.11
N VAL A 61 -1.37 -8.94 11.84
CA VAL A 61 -0.43 -9.88 12.48
C VAL A 61 -0.49 -11.24 11.78
N GLY A 62 0.68 -11.80 11.43
CA GLY A 62 0.76 -13.08 10.72
C GLY A 62 0.08 -13.01 9.35
N ASP A 63 -0.86 -13.92 9.14
CA ASP A 63 -1.63 -14.07 7.89
C ASP A 63 -2.99 -13.35 7.92
N GLU A 64 -3.18 -12.43 8.88
CA GLU A 64 -4.39 -11.62 8.95
C GLU A 64 -4.56 -10.74 7.69
N LYS A 65 -5.76 -10.78 7.09
CA LYS A 65 -6.07 -9.94 5.93
C LYS A 65 -6.30 -8.49 6.37
N PRO A 66 -5.57 -7.51 5.81
CA PRO A 66 -5.80 -6.11 6.13
C PRO A 66 -7.13 -5.62 5.55
N THR A 67 -7.77 -4.67 6.24
CA THR A 67 -8.99 -4.00 5.77
C THR A 67 -8.67 -2.94 4.70
N VAL A 68 -7.40 -2.51 4.64
CA VAL A 68 -6.93 -1.53 3.67
C VAL A 68 -5.79 -2.14 2.86
N GLU A 69 -5.93 -2.12 1.55
CA GLU A 69 -4.89 -2.59 0.63
C GLU A 69 -4.10 -1.39 0.10
N PHE A 70 -2.77 -1.48 0.18
CA PHE A 70 -1.87 -0.49 -0.39
C PHE A 70 -1.31 -1.05 -1.69
N THR A 71 -1.86 -0.60 -2.81
CA THR A 71 -1.34 -0.92 -4.14
C THR A 71 -0.28 0.11 -4.54
N MET A 72 0.65 -0.27 -5.42
CA MET A 72 1.65 0.66 -5.96
C MET A 72 1.09 1.55 -7.09
N GLY A 73 -0.24 1.64 -7.19
CA GLY A 73 -0.95 2.49 -8.13
C GLY A 73 -1.15 3.91 -7.65
N LEU A 74 -1.46 4.78 -8.61
CA LEU A 74 -1.99 6.10 -8.30
C LEU A 74 -3.44 5.93 -7.86
N GLY A 75 -3.73 6.33 -6.62
CA GLY A 75 -5.08 6.24 -6.06
C GLY A 75 -6.04 7.23 -6.72
N LYS A 76 -7.25 7.35 -6.18
CA LYS A 76 -8.18 8.38 -6.64
C LYS A 76 -7.64 9.77 -6.28
N PRO A 77 -7.44 10.67 -7.25
CA PRO A 77 -7.01 12.03 -6.94
C PRO A 77 -8.08 12.76 -6.12
N VAL A 78 -7.63 13.60 -5.19
CA VAL A 78 -8.53 14.46 -4.39
C VAL A 78 -9.16 15.57 -5.25
N SER A 79 -8.45 16.01 -6.29
CA SER A 79 -8.94 16.97 -7.30
C SER A 79 -8.60 16.45 -8.70
N PRO A 80 -9.50 16.55 -9.68
CA PRO A 80 -9.24 16.15 -11.07
C PRO A 80 -7.98 16.80 -11.66
N SER A 81 -7.68 18.04 -11.27
CA SER A 81 -6.50 18.78 -11.73
C SER A 81 -5.16 18.17 -11.29
N LEU A 82 -5.16 17.37 -10.22
CA LEU A 82 -3.91 16.85 -9.63
C LEU A 82 -3.20 15.87 -10.55
N TYR A 83 -3.96 15.12 -11.36
CA TYR A 83 -3.43 14.16 -12.34
C TYR A 83 -3.72 14.59 -13.79
N GLU A 84 -4.02 15.87 -14.01
CA GLU A 84 -4.24 16.40 -15.35
C GLU A 84 -2.98 16.23 -16.20
N GLY A 85 -3.12 15.66 -17.40
CA GLY A 85 -2.00 15.38 -18.31
C GLY A 85 -1.16 14.15 -17.96
N VAL A 86 -1.47 13.43 -16.88
CA VAL A 86 -0.82 12.15 -16.56
C VAL A 86 -1.54 11.02 -17.29
N GLN A 87 -0.80 10.25 -18.10
CA GLN A 87 -1.30 8.98 -18.64
C GLN A 87 -1.30 7.97 -17.51
N LEU A 88 -2.45 7.84 -16.83
CA LEU A 88 -2.66 6.77 -15.86
C LEU A 88 -2.78 5.48 -16.66
N GLU A 89 -1.78 4.59 -16.55
CA GLU A 89 -1.87 3.26 -17.14
C GLU A 89 -3.03 2.51 -16.44
N ASP A 90 -4.12 2.27 -17.19
CA ASP A 90 -5.43 1.77 -16.71
C ASP A 90 -5.41 0.37 -16.06
N GLU A 91 -4.26 -0.28 -15.93
CA GLU A 91 -4.14 -1.63 -15.37
C GLU A 91 -3.96 -1.67 -13.84
N ILE A 92 -3.78 -0.52 -13.17
CA ILE A 92 -3.33 -0.48 -11.77
C ILE A 92 -4.48 -0.19 -10.77
N CYS A 93 -5.69 0.09 -11.25
CA CYS A 93 -6.89 0.29 -10.42
C CYS A 93 -8.08 -0.55 -10.94
N ARG A 94 -8.04 -1.85 -10.71
CA ARG A 94 -9.24 -2.71 -10.65
C ARG A 94 -9.24 -3.52 -9.37
#